data_AF-A0A0C2BYB4-F1
#
_entry.id   AF-A0A0C2BYB4-F1
#
_cell.length_a   1.000
_cell.length_b   1.000
_cell.length_c   1.000
_cell.angle_alpha   90.00
_cell.angle_beta   90.00
_cell.angle_gamma   90.00
#
_symmetry.space_group_name_H-M   'P 1'
#
loop_
_entity.id
_entity.type
_entity.pdbx_description
1 polymer ?
#
loop_
_entity_poly.entity_id
_entity_poly.type
_entity_poly.pdbx_seq_one_letter_code
_entity_poly.pdbx_strand_id
1 'polypeptide(L)'
;MRVAVPEEALSDSADRSTRPLMRELMEMVCPRVSFGCMRPALQSPRVEELLMKMDEQPIYTRYKVGIMFCRAGQSTEEHMYNNEHSSAAFDEFLDFIGQRVRLKGWDQYKGGLDTRGDTTGTHSIYCEYQAHEVMFHVSTLLPFTPSNRQQVSTIFACGKATACA
;
A
#
# COMPACT_ATOMS: atom_id res chain seq x y z
N MET A 1 -6.36 -16.92 -8.73
CA MET A 1 -6.84 -18.25 -9.17
C MET A 1 -5.78 -19.26 -8.80
N ARG A 2 -6.10 -20.22 -7.92
CA ARG A 2 -5.20 -21.36 -7.65
C ARG A 2 -5.43 -22.40 -8.75
N VAL A 3 -4.35 -22.92 -9.32
CA VAL A 3 -4.39 -24.01 -10.30
C VAL A 3 -3.55 -25.13 -9.73
N ALA A 4 -4.19 -26.28 -9.49
CA ALA A 4 -3.48 -27.51 -9.17
C ALA A 4 -3.20 -28.24 -10.49
N VAL A 5 -1.94 -28.60 -10.71
CA VAL A 5 -1.53 -29.41 -11.85
C VAL A 5 -1.33 -30.84 -11.36
N PRO A 6 -2.13 -31.80 -11.84
CA PRO A 6 -1.97 -33.20 -11.48
C PRO A 6 -0.56 -33.70 -11.84
N GLU A 7 0.04 -34.55 -11.01
CA GLU A 7 1.40 -35.06 -11.27
C GLU A 7 1.48 -35.86 -12.58
N GLU A 8 0.37 -36.47 -13.00
CA GLU A 8 0.23 -37.19 -14.27
C GLU A 8 0.41 -36.27 -15.48
N ALA A 9 0.21 -34.96 -15.31
CA ALA A 9 0.51 -33.97 -16.33
C ALA A 9 2.00 -33.78 -16.57
N LEU A 10 2.80 -34.06 -15.54
CA LEU A 10 4.22 -33.74 -15.46
C LEU A 10 5.10 -34.99 -15.56
N SER A 11 4.56 -36.16 -15.20
CA SER A 11 5.28 -37.42 -15.21
C SER A 11 5.39 -37.99 -16.62
N ASP A 12 6.54 -38.61 -16.93
CA ASP A 12 6.75 -39.33 -18.20
C ASP A 12 6.05 -40.70 -18.25
N SER A 13 5.52 -41.17 -17.12
CA SER A 13 4.86 -42.46 -16.94
C SER A 13 3.32 -42.47 -17.09
N ALA A 14 2.68 -41.29 -17.17
CA ALA A 14 1.23 -41.18 -17.38
C ALA A 14 0.75 -41.71 -18.75
N ASP A 15 -0.52 -42.10 -18.83
CA ASP A 15 -1.15 -42.61 -20.05
C ASP A 15 -0.92 -41.65 -21.23
N ARG A 16 -0.31 -42.17 -22.30
CA ARG A 16 0.28 -41.37 -23.38
C ARG A 16 -0.77 -40.61 -24.19
N SER A 17 -2.06 -40.96 -24.03
CA SER A 17 -3.18 -40.41 -24.79
C SER A 17 -3.69 -39.05 -24.28
N THR A 18 -3.63 -38.77 -22.97
CA THR A 18 -4.22 -37.56 -22.36
C THR A 18 -3.23 -36.44 -22.08
N ARG A 19 -1.92 -36.74 -22.06
CA ARG A 19 -0.84 -35.78 -21.86
C ARG A 19 -0.84 -34.57 -22.84
N PRO A 20 -1.03 -34.74 -24.17
CA PRO A 20 -1.02 -33.60 -25.09
C PRO A 20 -2.20 -32.64 -24.84
N LEU A 21 -3.38 -33.17 -24.54
CA LEU A 21 -4.56 -32.37 -24.20
C LEU A 21 -4.35 -31.56 -22.90
N MET A 22 -3.78 -32.19 -21.87
CA MET A 22 -3.48 -31.49 -20.60
C MET A 22 -2.43 -30.40 -20.78
N ARG A 23 -1.39 -30.63 -21.60
CA ARG A 23 -0.41 -29.58 -21.93
C ARG A 23 -1.06 -28.42 -22.68
N GLU A 24 -1.91 -28.69 -23.66
CA GLU A 24 -2.61 -27.66 -24.45
C GLU A 24 -3.54 -26.81 -23.56
N LEU A 25 -4.31 -27.45 -22.65
CA LEU A 25 -5.13 -26.74 -21.67
C LEU A 25 -4.29 -25.87 -20.73
N MET A 26 -3.13 -26.36 -20.28
CA MET A 26 -2.23 -25.61 -19.42
C MET A 26 -1.59 -24.42 -20.14
N GLU A 27 -1.19 -24.58 -21.40
CA GLU A 27 -0.70 -23.48 -22.24
C GLU A 27 -1.78 -22.42 -22.50
N MET A 28 -3.05 -22.82 -22.64
CA MET A 28 -4.16 -21.86 -22.75
C MET A 28 -4.43 -21.10 -21.45
N VAL A 29 -4.44 -21.78 -20.30
CA VAL A 29 -4.76 -21.16 -19.00
C VAL A 29 -3.59 -20.32 -18.48
N CYS A 30 -2.35 -20.77 -18.69
CA CYS A 30 -1.12 -20.17 -18.15
C CYS A 30 0.01 -20.10 -19.20
N PRO A 31 -0.13 -19.32 -20.29
CA PRO A 31 0.82 -19.30 -21.41
C PRO A 31 2.23 -18.82 -21.05
N ARG A 32 2.39 -18.15 -19.90
CA ARG A 32 3.69 -17.64 -19.43
C ARG A 32 4.48 -18.63 -18.56
N VAL A 33 3.89 -19.77 -18.22
CA VAL A 33 4.53 -20.78 -17.36
C VAL A 33 5.18 -21.85 -18.23
N SER A 34 6.48 -22.09 -18.03
CA SER A 34 7.15 -23.22 -18.67
C SER A 34 6.92 -24.49 -17.86
N PHE A 35 6.10 -25.41 -18.37
CA PHE A 35 5.75 -26.63 -17.65
C PHE A 35 6.90 -27.63 -17.54
N GLY A 36 7.95 -27.52 -18.38
CA GLY A 36 9.10 -28.43 -18.37
C GLY A 36 9.99 -28.34 -17.12
N CYS A 37 9.92 -27.22 -16.38
CA CYS A 37 10.66 -27.04 -15.14
C CYS A 37 9.85 -27.37 -13.88
N MET A 38 8.56 -27.69 -14.00
CA MET A 38 7.75 -28.08 -12.85
C MET A 38 8.16 -29.46 -12.33
N ARG A 39 8.06 -29.62 -11.02
CA ARG A 39 8.38 -30.84 -10.30
C ARG A 39 7.26 -31.12 -9.30
N PRO A 40 6.94 -32.40 -9.04
CA PRO A 40 6.03 -32.77 -7.96
C PRO A 40 6.43 -32.08 -6.66
N ALA A 41 5.44 -31.50 -5.97
CA ALA A 41 5.67 -30.94 -4.67
C ALA A 41 5.97 -32.06 -3.68
N LEU A 42 6.90 -31.83 -2.74
CA LEU A 42 7.13 -32.77 -1.65
C LEU A 42 5.86 -32.86 -0.80
N GLN A 43 5.32 -34.08 -0.63
CA GLN A 43 4.19 -34.33 0.26
C GLN A 43 4.66 -34.18 1.72
N SER A 44 4.61 -32.95 2.21
CA SER A 44 5.04 -32.60 3.56
C SER A 44 4.07 -31.58 4.15
N PRO A 45 3.67 -31.73 5.43
CA PRO A 45 2.86 -30.73 6.13
C PRO A 45 3.45 -29.31 6.05
N ARG A 46 4.78 -29.21 5.95
CA ARG A 46 5.48 -27.92 5.80
C ARG A 46 5.15 -27.18 4.51
N VAL A 47 4.89 -27.90 3.41
CA VAL A 47 4.50 -27.29 2.13
C VAL A 47 3.07 -26.77 2.22
N GLU A 48 2.17 -27.54 2.83
CA GLU A 48 0.78 -27.11 3.08
C GLU A 48 0.73 -25.87 3.98
N GLU A 49 1.49 -25.86 5.08
CA GLU A 49 1.61 -24.69 5.96
C GLU A 49 2.12 -23.45 5.21
N LEU A 50 3.10 -23.61 4.32
CA LEU A 50 3.64 -22.48 3.54
C LEU A 50 2.60 -21.95 2.56
N LEU A 51 1.88 -22.83 1.86
CA LEU A 51 0.81 -22.44 0.94
C LEU A 51 -0.35 -21.77 1.67
N MET A 52 -0.71 -22.23 2.88
CA MET A 52 -1.68 -21.55 3.74
C MET A 52 -1.19 -20.16 4.12
N LYS A 53 0.05 -20.02 4.62
CA LYS A 53 0.63 -18.71 4.96
C LYS A 53 0.70 -17.76 3.77
N MET A 54 0.91 -18.28 2.55
CA MET A 54 0.89 -17.49 1.32
C MET A 54 -0.52 -16.98 0.99
N ASP A 55 -1.55 -17.80 1.18
CA ASP A 55 -2.95 -17.40 0.97
C ASP A 55 -3.46 -16.45 2.04
N GLU A 56 -3.01 -16.64 3.27
CA GLU A 56 -3.32 -15.77 4.40
C GLU A 56 -2.55 -14.44 4.33
N GLN A 57 -1.68 -14.23 3.32
CA GLN A 57 -1.01 -12.95 3.18
C GLN A 57 -2.06 -11.83 3.00
N PRO A 58 -2.09 -10.86 3.91
CA PRO A 58 -3.07 -9.80 3.83
C PRO A 58 -2.80 -8.95 2.59
N ILE A 59 -3.84 -8.74 1.78
CA ILE A 59 -3.82 -7.72 0.74
C ILE A 59 -3.87 -6.37 1.46
N TYR A 60 -2.80 -5.59 1.35
CA TYR A 60 -2.76 -4.26 1.96
C TYR A 60 -3.65 -3.29 1.18
N THR A 61 -4.81 -2.97 1.73
CA THR A 61 -5.77 -2.01 1.14
C THR A 61 -5.75 -0.65 1.82
N ARG A 62 -4.82 -0.41 2.74
CA ARG A 62 -4.75 0.81 3.55
C ARG A 62 -3.38 1.43 3.45
N TYR A 63 -3.31 2.68 3.02
CA TYR A 63 -2.06 3.40 2.79
C TYR A 63 -2.02 4.72 3.54
N LYS A 64 -0.84 5.05 4.04
CA LYS A 64 -0.51 6.38 4.56
C LYS A 64 0.53 7.02 3.66
N VAL A 65 0.27 8.23 3.19
CA VAL A 65 1.12 8.95 2.23
C VAL A 65 1.48 10.30 2.81
N GLY A 66 2.76 10.66 2.81
CA GLY A 66 3.25 11.95 3.29
C GLY A 66 3.22 12.98 2.17
N ILE A 67 2.75 14.19 2.45
CA ILE A 67 2.78 15.29 1.48
C ILE A 67 3.52 16.47 2.10
N MET A 68 4.63 16.85 1.46
CA MET A 68 5.48 17.93 1.93
C MET A 68 5.33 19.16 1.04
N PHE A 69 4.95 20.30 1.62
CA PHE A 69 4.92 21.55 0.88
C PHE A 69 6.32 22.16 0.81
N CYS A 70 6.85 22.34 -0.40
CA CYS A 70 8.12 23.01 -0.65
C CYS A 70 7.87 24.36 -1.33
N ARG A 71 8.28 25.46 -0.67
CA ARG A 71 8.20 26.81 -1.22
C ARG A 71 9.42 27.12 -2.09
N ALA A 72 9.27 28.08 -3.00
CA ALA A 72 10.39 28.57 -3.81
C ALA A 72 11.57 29.00 -2.93
N GLY A 73 12.77 28.51 -3.26
CA GLY A 73 14.00 28.79 -2.52
C GLY A 73 14.23 27.91 -1.28
N GLN A 74 13.33 26.98 -0.95
CA GLN A 74 13.59 25.97 0.08
C GLN A 74 14.32 24.77 -0.52
N SER A 75 15.36 24.30 0.18
CA SER A 75 16.19 23.18 -0.27
C SER A 75 16.55 22.19 0.85
N THR A 76 16.04 22.39 2.06
CA THR A 76 16.26 21.52 3.21
C THR A 76 14.92 21.06 3.77
N GLU A 77 14.87 19.82 4.23
CA GLU A 77 13.65 19.27 4.84
C GLU A 77 13.21 20.10 6.06
N GLU A 78 14.16 20.57 6.88
CA GLU A 78 13.87 21.45 8.01
C GLU A 78 13.09 22.69 7.58
N HIS A 79 13.49 23.36 6.48
CA HIS A 79 12.76 24.52 6.00
C HIS A 79 11.34 24.16 5.54
N MET A 80 11.17 23.01 4.89
CA MET A 80 9.87 22.56 4.40
C MET A 80 8.93 22.15 5.54
N TYR A 81 9.43 21.47 6.59
CA TYR A 81 8.64 21.09 7.76
C TYR A 81 8.16 22.28 8.59
N ASN A 82 8.86 23.42 8.52
CA ASN A 82 8.47 24.64 9.22
C ASN A 82 7.48 25.51 8.44
N ASN A 83 6.91 25.02 7.33
CA ASN A 83 5.86 25.73 6.61
C ASN A 83 4.53 25.68 7.36
N GLU A 84 4.11 26.82 7.92
CA GLU A 84 2.82 26.95 8.62
C GLU A 84 1.62 27.20 7.69
N HIS A 85 1.88 27.63 6.45
CA HIS A 85 0.82 27.97 5.49
C HIS A 85 1.08 27.32 4.13
N SER A 86 0.01 26.84 3.51
CA SER A 86 -0.02 26.36 2.13
C SER A 86 -0.06 27.53 1.13
N SER A 87 -0.04 27.20 -0.16
CA SER A 87 -0.37 28.13 -1.25
C SER A 87 -1.70 27.73 -1.89
N ALA A 88 -2.36 28.64 -2.60
CA ALA A 88 -3.63 28.35 -3.27
C ALA A 88 -3.53 27.17 -4.25
N ALA A 89 -2.45 27.08 -5.02
CA ALA A 89 -2.22 25.95 -5.93
C ALA A 89 -1.98 24.63 -5.18
N PHE A 90 -1.36 24.68 -4.00
CA PHE A 90 -1.20 23.50 -3.15
C PHE A 90 -2.54 23.06 -2.57
N ASP A 91 -3.38 23.99 -2.11
CA ASP A 91 -4.71 23.65 -1.61
C ASP A 91 -5.61 23.06 -2.71
N GLU A 92 -5.55 23.58 -3.94
CA GLU A 92 -6.24 23.02 -5.11
C GLU A 92 -5.76 21.59 -5.41
N PHE A 93 -4.46 21.34 -5.34
CA PHE A 93 -3.90 19.99 -5.47
C PHE A 93 -4.44 19.06 -4.37
N LEU A 94 -4.48 19.51 -3.12
CA LEU A 94 -5.01 18.72 -2.00
C LEU A 94 -6.48 18.36 -2.20
N ASP A 95 -7.29 19.29 -2.72
CA ASP A 95 -8.71 19.08 -3.01
C ASP A 95 -8.92 18.15 -4.22
N PHE A 96 -7.97 18.12 -5.15
CA PHE A 96 -8.00 17.21 -6.29
C PHE A 96 -7.68 15.75 -5.91
N ILE A 97 -6.70 15.52 -5.03
CA ILE A 97 -6.24 14.16 -4.68
C ILE A 97 -7.14 13.46 -3.65
N GLY A 98 -8.00 14.19 -2.95
CA GLY A 98 -8.87 13.62 -1.95
C GLY A 98 -9.78 14.65 -1.28
N GLN A 99 -10.58 14.15 -0.34
CA GLN A 99 -11.50 14.95 0.43
C GLN A 99 -10.84 15.45 1.72
N ARG A 100 -11.01 16.74 2.03
CA ARG A 100 -10.65 17.27 3.35
C ARG A 100 -11.64 16.78 4.40
N VAL A 101 -11.13 16.06 5.40
CA VAL A 101 -11.92 15.40 6.45
C VAL A 101 -11.55 15.94 7.83
N ARG A 102 -12.55 16.07 8.71
CA ARG A 102 -12.33 16.39 10.12
C ARG A 102 -11.86 15.13 10.85
N LEU A 103 -10.73 15.22 11.57
CA LEU A 103 -10.16 14.06 12.27
C LEU A 103 -10.95 13.70 13.53
N LYS A 104 -11.42 14.70 14.28
CA LYS A 104 -12.22 14.46 15.49
C LYS A 104 -13.52 13.73 15.16
N GLY A 105 -13.69 12.53 15.70
CA GLY A 105 -14.84 11.68 15.42
C GLY A 105 -14.76 10.89 14.11
N TRP A 106 -13.63 10.94 13.39
CA TRP A 106 -13.41 10.13 12.19
C TRP A 106 -13.39 8.63 12.53
N ASP A 107 -14.20 7.86 11.80
CA ASP A 107 -14.46 6.44 12.04
C ASP A 107 -13.88 5.51 10.95
N GLN A 108 -13.34 6.06 9.86
CA GLN A 108 -12.65 5.31 8.81
C GLN A 108 -11.14 5.18 9.08
N TYR A 109 -10.38 4.68 8.10
CA TYR A 109 -8.93 4.53 8.25
C TYR A 109 -8.25 5.87 8.56
N LYS A 110 -7.59 5.94 9.72
CA LYS A 110 -7.00 7.18 10.25
C LYS A 110 -5.50 7.34 10.03
N GLY A 111 -4.81 6.37 9.41
CA GLY A 111 -3.38 6.47 9.13
C GLY A 111 -2.44 6.61 10.35
N GLY A 112 -2.97 6.48 11.58
CA GLY A 112 -2.24 6.78 12.82
C GLY A 112 -2.43 8.21 13.36
N LEU A 113 -3.25 9.03 12.70
CA LEU A 113 -3.67 10.35 13.20
C LEU A 113 -4.62 10.21 14.40
N ASP A 114 -4.63 11.22 15.26
CA ASP A 114 -5.51 11.33 16.42
C ASP A 114 -6.91 11.77 16.01
N THR A 115 -7.91 10.97 16.39
CA THR A 115 -9.32 11.22 16.12
C THR A 115 -10.12 11.62 17.37
N ARG A 116 -9.44 11.82 18.51
CA ARG A 116 -10.07 12.15 19.80
C ARG A 116 -9.74 13.56 20.29
N GLY A 117 -8.47 13.95 20.25
CA GLY A 117 -7.94 15.14 20.93
C GLY A 117 -7.31 16.21 20.03
N ASP A 118 -7.42 16.08 18.70
CA ASP A 118 -6.81 16.98 17.71
C ASP A 118 -5.26 17.13 17.84
N THR A 119 -4.59 16.18 18.49
CA THR A 119 -3.15 16.25 18.78
C THR A 119 -2.27 16.06 17.54
N THR A 120 -2.84 15.62 16.42
CA THR A 120 -2.17 15.51 15.12
C THR A 120 -2.82 16.41 14.07
N GLY A 121 -3.40 17.52 14.50
CA GLY A 121 -4.11 18.45 13.62
C GLY A 121 -5.61 18.22 13.68
N THR A 122 -6.35 19.15 13.08
CA THR A 122 -7.82 19.13 13.09
C THR A 122 -8.42 18.45 11.87
N HIS A 123 -7.72 18.51 10.75
CA HIS A 123 -8.15 18.00 9.46
C HIS A 123 -7.00 17.29 8.75
N SER A 124 -7.36 16.46 7.79
CA SER A 124 -6.43 15.81 6.87
C SER A 124 -7.11 15.64 5.51
N ILE A 125 -6.40 15.07 4.54
CA ILE A 125 -6.96 14.66 3.24
C ILE A 125 -7.10 13.15 3.25
N TYR A 126 -8.25 12.66 2.79
CA TYR A 126 -8.57 11.24 2.70
C TYR A 126 -9.14 10.90 1.33
N CYS A 127 -8.82 9.73 0.81
CA CYS A 127 -9.39 9.22 -0.43
C CYS A 127 -9.68 7.73 -0.30
N GLU A 128 -10.81 7.29 -0.84
CA GLU A 128 -11.12 5.87 -1.04
C GLU A 128 -11.26 5.59 -2.54
N TYR A 129 -10.48 4.63 -3.04
CA TYR A 129 -10.54 4.23 -4.45
C TYR A 129 -10.42 2.71 -4.59
N GLN A 130 -11.38 2.08 -5.26
CA GLN A 130 -11.42 0.62 -5.46
C GLN A 130 -11.20 -0.18 -4.16
N ALA A 131 -11.88 0.20 -3.07
CA ALA A 131 -11.72 -0.38 -1.74
C ALA A 131 -10.32 -0.23 -1.11
N HIS A 132 -9.49 0.69 -1.64
CA HIS A 132 -8.25 1.10 -1.01
C HIS A 132 -8.45 2.45 -0.31
N GLU A 133 -8.13 2.50 0.97
CA GLU A 133 -8.22 3.71 1.80
C GLU A 133 -6.84 4.38 1.87
N VAL A 134 -6.77 5.68 1.59
CA VAL A 134 -5.54 6.47 1.66
C VAL A 134 -5.73 7.64 2.62
N MET A 135 -4.90 7.68 3.67
CA MET A 135 -4.83 8.81 4.59
C MET A 135 -3.56 9.63 4.31
N PHE A 136 -3.72 10.93 4.02
CA PHE A 136 -2.60 11.80 3.68
C PHE A 136 -2.10 12.61 4.87
N HIS A 137 -0.81 12.49 5.16
CA HIS A 137 -0.13 13.23 6.19
C HIS A 137 0.44 14.51 5.57
N VAL A 138 -0.39 15.56 5.54
CA VAL A 138 -0.04 16.83 4.91
C VAL A 138 0.72 17.71 5.91
N SER A 139 1.97 18.03 5.59
CA SER A 139 2.87 18.83 6.45
C SER A 139 2.23 20.11 7.01
N THR A 140 1.48 20.86 6.19
CA THR A 140 0.83 22.12 6.60
C THR A 140 -0.47 21.95 7.40
N LEU A 141 -1.01 20.73 7.49
CA LEU A 141 -2.21 20.42 8.29
C LEU A 141 -1.87 19.77 9.63
N LEU A 142 -0.61 19.38 9.83
CA LEU A 142 -0.10 18.84 11.08
C LEU A 142 0.24 19.98 12.06
N PRO A 143 0.24 19.72 13.39
CA PRO A 143 0.52 20.74 14.37
C PRO A 143 1.94 21.27 14.25
N PHE A 144 2.06 22.59 14.23
CA PHE A 144 3.33 23.30 14.28
C PHE A 144 3.69 23.62 15.73
N THR A 145 4.92 23.27 16.14
CA THR A 145 5.44 23.64 17.46
C THR A 145 6.58 24.66 17.28
N PRO A 146 6.39 25.96 17.56
CA PRO A 146 7.43 26.97 17.34
C PRO A 146 8.71 26.74 18.14
N SER A 147 8.59 26.14 19.33
CA SER A 147 9.72 25.79 20.20
C SER A 147 10.50 24.56 19.73
N ASN A 148 10.00 23.82 18.73
CA ASN A 148 10.63 22.60 18.21
C ASN A 148 10.98 22.78 16.73
N ARG A 149 12.15 23.38 16.45
CA ARG A 149 12.64 23.61 15.07
C ARG A 149 12.68 22.35 14.20
N GLN A 150 12.90 21.19 14.80
CA GLN A 150 12.94 19.92 14.06
C GLN A 150 11.55 19.45 13.63
N GLN A 151 10.45 19.95 14.20
CA GLN A 151 9.07 19.52 13.87
C GLN A 151 8.93 17.99 13.86
N VAL A 152 9.43 17.36 14.92
CA VAL A 152 9.58 15.90 15.04
C VAL A 152 8.27 15.14 14.75
N SER A 153 7.13 15.68 15.16
CA SER A 153 5.81 15.09 14.85
C SER A 153 5.52 15.06 13.34
N THR A 154 5.85 16.12 12.61
CA THR A 154 5.70 16.24 11.16
C THR A 154 6.66 15.32 10.42
N ILE A 155 7.92 15.25 10.88
CA ILE A 155 8.91 14.29 10.37
C ILE A 155 8.40 12.86 10.53
N PHE A 156 7.92 12.49 11.72
CA PHE A 156 7.44 11.12 11.93
C PHE A 156 6.19 10.79 11.13
N ALA A 157 5.29 11.75 10.98
CA ALA A 157 4.06 11.57 10.22
C ALA A 157 4.36 11.41 8.71
N CYS A 158 5.16 12.29 8.12
CA CYS A 158 5.48 12.25 6.69
C CYS A 158 6.56 11.20 6.36
N GLY A 159 7.60 11.09 7.18
CA GLY A 159 8.74 10.19 6.95
C GLY A 159 8.46 8.71 7.24
N LYS A 160 7.39 8.37 7.98
CA LYS A 160 6.92 6.98 8.12
C LYS A 160 5.82 6.64 7.11
N ALA A 161 5.55 7.49 6.13
CA ALA A 161 4.59 7.19 5.08
C ALA A 161 5.10 6.09 4.15
N THR A 162 4.18 5.36 3.52
CA THR A 162 4.51 4.32 2.54
C THR A 162 5.07 4.92 1.24
N ALA A 163 4.71 6.17 0.95
CA ALA A 163 5.22 6.97 -0.16
C ALA A 163 5.18 8.46 0.21
N CYS A 164 6.01 9.27 -0.46
CA CYS A 164 6.04 10.73 -0.33
C CYS A 164 5.86 11.38 -1.70
N ALA A 165 5.09 12.46 -1.77
CA ALA A 165 4.90 13.31 -2.94
C ALA A 165 5.24 14.76 -2.62
#